data_AF-A0A7W0QNU0-F1
#
_entry.id   AF-A0A7W0QNU0-F1
#
_cell.length_a   1.000
_cell.length_b   1.000
_cell.length_c   1.000
_cell.angle_alpha   90.00
_cell.angle_beta   90.00
_cell.angle_gamma   90.00
#
_symmetry.space_group_name_H-M   'P 1'
#
loop_
_entity.id
_entity.type
_entity.pdbx_description
1 polymer ?
#
loop_
_entity_poly.entity_id
_entity_poly.type
_entity_poly.pdbx_seq_one_letter_code
_entity_poly.pdbx_strand_id
1 'polypeptide(L)'
;MIKLIGIDVDGTLLDSRGQIPAENLAACHEAASRGIHIAIVTGRSFYFALQAVATLADPLILIVHNGAIARTRGGDTLTRRLMPRDLAREVLTATLSWRASAVVLFDRPLAGQMVYDKMDWAHPDRKGFRARNRPIIEQVESLEEALTEDPIQVGFNGGVESMRAIVAQLQAHPSAPALSVSVTEYPERNFSLVDVFGAGVSKGTGLAQLAASLDVEQA
;
A
#
# COMPACT_ATOMS: atom_id res chain seq x y z
N MET A 1 7.54 -14.45 -25.73
CA MET A 1 8.76 -14.00 -25.03
C MET A 1 8.32 -13.15 -23.85
N ILE A 2 8.91 -13.33 -22.66
CA ILE A 2 8.57 -12.53 -21.47
C ILE A 2 9.17 -11.13 -21.60
N LYS A 3 8.38 -10.07 -21.38
CA LYS A 3 8.82 -8.67 -21.43
C LYS A 3 8.79 -7.96 -20.07
N LEU A 4 8.01 -8.47 -19.13
CA LEU A 4 7.80 -7.88 -17.80
C LEU A 4 7.69 -9.00 -16.75
N ILE A 5 8.35 -8.82 -15.62
CA ILE A 5 8.22 -9.69 -14.44
C ILE A 5 7.78 -8.81 -13.27
N GLY A 6 6.59 -9.10 -12.74
CA GLY A 6 6.12 -8.55 -11.47
C GLY A 6 6.57 -9.44 -10.31
N ILE A 7 7.21 -8.87 -9.30
CA ILE A 7 7.76 -9.61 -8.15
C ILE A 7 7.20 -9.04 -6.85
N ASP A 8 6.55 -9.88 -6.05
CA ASP A 8 6.13 -9.50 -4.70
C ASP A 8 7.33 -9.37 -3.75
N VAL A 9 7.19 -8.59 -2.68
CA VAL A 9 8.27 -8.30 -1.73
C VAL A 9 8.26 -9.30 -0.58
N ASP A 10 7.28 -9.17 0.30
CA ASP A 10 7.21 -9.92 1.56
C ASP A 10 6.89 -11.40 1.30
N GLY A 11 7.76 -12.30 1.76
CA GLY A 11 7.61 -13.75 1.56
C GLY A 11 7.86 -14.23 0.13
N THR A 12 8.35 -13.36 -0.76
CA THR A 12 8.69 -13.70 -2.15
C THR A 12 10.12 -13.27 -2.50
N LEU A 13 10.36 -11.97 -2.66
CA LEU A 13 11.70 -11.45 -2.96
C LEU A 13 12.61 -11.45 -1.72
N LEU A 14 12.05 -11.12 -0.55
CA LEU A 14 12.78 -11.05 0.71
C LEU A 14 12.80 -12.38 1.46
N ASP A 15 13.91 -12.66 2.13
CA ASP A 15 14.01 -13.73 3.11
C ASP A 15 13.31 -13.37 4.44
N SER A 16 13.29 -14.31 5.40
CA SER A 16 12.69 -14.10 6.72
C SER A 16 13.38 -13.02 7.57
N ARG A 17 14.56 -12.53 7.14
CA ARG A 17 15.29 -11.42 7.77
C ARG A 17 15.04 -10.09 7.04
N GLY A 18 14.16 -10.07 6.04
CA GLY A 18 13.84 -8.89 5.25
C GLY A 18 14.96 -8.45 4.32
N GLN A 19 15.87 -9.36 3.95
CA GLN A 19 16.96 -9.12 3.01
C GLN A 19 16.66 -9.74 1.65
N ILE A 20 17.21 -9.20 0.57
CA ILE A 20 17.17 -9.84 -0.75
C ILE A 20 18.32 -10.86 -0.81
N PRO A 21 18.06 -12.18 -0.92
CA PRO A 21 19.10 -13.17 -1.12
C PRO A 21 19.95 -12.89 -2.36
N ALA A 22 21.22 -13.29 -2.33
CA ALA A 22 22.14 -13.05 -3.43
C ALA A 22 21.65 -13.70 -4.74
N GLU A 23 21.05 -14.90 -4.65
CA GLU A 23 20.46 -15.58 -5.80
C GLU A 23 19.27 -14.81 -6.41
N ASN A 24 18.41 -14.22 -5.59
CA ASN A 24 17.25 -13.44 -6.04
C ASN A 24 17.71 -12.15 -6.73
N LEU A 25 18.71 -11.48 -6.16
CA LEU A 25 19.33 -10.29 -6.76
C LEU A 25 19.97 -10.62 -8.12
N ALA A 26 20.72 -11.72 -8.20
CA ALA A 26 21.34 -12.17 -9.44
C ALA A 26 20.29 -12.50 -10.51
N ALA A 27 19.19 -13.17 -10.15
CA ALA A 27 18.10 -13.47 -11.08
C ALA A 27 17.42 -12.20 -11.61
N CYS A 28 17.20 -11.19 -10.76
CA CYS A 28 16.65 -9.90 -11.18
C CYS A 28 17.59 -9.20 -12.18
N HIS A 29 18.89 -9.18 -11.89
CA HIS A 29 19.89 -8.59 -12.77
C HIS A 29 20.00 -9.33 -14.10
N GLU A 30 19.97 -10.67 -14.09
CA GLU A 30 20.01 -11.47 -15.31
C GLU A 30 18.79 -11.17 -16.19
N ALA A 31 17.59 -11.14 -15.62
CA ALA A 31 16.38 -10.81 -16.36
C ALA A 31 16.43 -9.38 -16.93
N ALA A 32 16.84 -8.40 -16.12
CA ALA A 32 17.01 -7.02 -16.57
C ALA A 32 18.04 -6.90 -17.71
N SER A 33 19.16 -7.64 -17.65
CA SER A 33 20.19 -7.64 -18.70
C SER A 33 19.69 -8.17 -20.05
N ARG A 34 18.59 -8.94 -20.04
CA ARG A 34 17.91 -9.45 -21.23
C ARG A 34 16.82 -8.51 -21.75
N GLY A 35 16.72 -7.30 -21.21
CA GLY A 35 15.71 -6.31 -21.59
C GLY A 35 14.32 -6.57 -20.98
N ILE A 36 14.22 -7.43 -19.96
CA ILE A 36 12.96 -7.69 -19.26
C ILE A 36 12.77 -6.62 -18.18
N HIS A 37 11.61 -5.98 -18.17
CA HIS A 37 11.27 -5.03 -17.11
C HIS A 37 11.05 -5.75 -15.78
N ILE A 38 11.65 -5.24 -14.72
CA ILE A 38 11.44 -5.70 -13.34
C ILE A 38 10.52 -4.70 -12.63
N ALA A 39 9.34 -5.18 -12.22
CA ALA A 39 8.39 -4.40 -11.43
C ALA A 39 8.22 -5.05 -10.06
N ILE A 40 8.50 -4.29 -9.01
CA ILE A 40 8.21 -4.71 -7.63
C ILE A 40 6.75 -4.39 -7.33
N VAL A 41 6.01 -5.36 -6.78
CA VAL A 41 4.57 -5.25 -6.57
C VAL A 41 4.23 -5.53 -5.11
N THR A 42 3.92 -4.50 -4.33
CA THR A 42 3.82 -4.62 -2.86
C THR A 42 2.63 -3.84 -2.27
N GLY A 43 2.19 -4.27 -1.08
CA GLY A 43 1.24 -3.51 -0.25
C GLY A 43 1.88 -2.32 0.45
N ARG A 44 3.21 -2.29 0.57
CA ARG A 44 3.96 -1.20 1.20
C ARG A 44 3.75 0.13 0.47
N SER A 45 3.89 1.24 1.19
CA SER A 45 3.99 2.57 0.56
C SER A 45 5.31 2.73 -0.19
N PHE A 46 5.38 3.74 -1.07
CA PHE A 46 6.56 4.01 -1.91
C PHE A 46 7.87 4.07 -1.11
N TYR A 47 7.87 4.81 0.01
CA TYR A 47 9.04 4.96 0.87
C TYR A 47 9.52 3.61 1.47
N PHE A 48 8.61 2.79 2.00
CA PHE A 48 8.96 1.49 2.59
C PHE A 48 9.32 0.45 1.55
N ALA A 49 8.75 0.54 0.34
CA ALA A 49 9.15 -0.29 -0.78
C ALA A 49 10.59 0.01 -1.18
N LEU A 50 10.94 1.30 -1.36
CA LEU A 50 12.30 1.73 -1.70
C LEU A 50 13.36 1.23 -0.71
N GLN A 51 13.08 1.31 0.60
CA GLN A 51 13.98 0.80 1.62
C GLN A 51 14.20 -0.72 1.49
N ALA A 52 13.16 -1.47 1.15
CA ALA A 52 13.22 -2.93 1.03
C ALA A 52 14.02 -3.40 -0.19
N VAL A 53 14.00 -2.62 -1.27
CA VAL A 53 14.59 -2.97 -2.57
C VAL A 53 15.73 -2.04 -2.98
N ALA A 54 16.37 -1.42 -1.98
CA ALA A 54 17.45 -0.45 -2.19
C ALA A 54 18.63 -1.01 -2.99
N THR A 55 18.86 -2.33 -2.93
CA THR A 55 19.99 -3.01 -3.60
C THR A 55 19.70 -3.41 -5.06
N LEU A 56 18.45 -3.34 -5.54
CA LEU A 56 18.12 -3.63 -6.94
C LEU A 56 18.61 -2.51 -7.87
N ALA A 57 19.19 -2.87 -9.01
CA ALA A 57 19.59 -1.90 -10.02
C ALA A 57 18.39 -1.27 -10.76
N ASP A 58 18.62 -0.09 -11.34
CA ASP A 58 17.69 0.55 -12.26
C ASP A 58 17.82 -0.01 -13.70
N PRO A 59 16.79 0.14 -14.55
CA PRO A 59 15.50 0.78 -14.28
C PRO A 59 14.60 -0.09 -13.40
N LEU A 60 14.12 0.48 -12.29
CA LEU A 60 13.20 -0.19 -11.37
C LEU A 60 11.85 0.52 -11.31
N ILE A 61 10.79 -0.28 -11.45
CA ILE A 61 9.41 0.16 -11.29
C ILE A 61 8.85 -0.39 -9.98
N LEU A 62 8.19 0.45 -9.21
CA LEU A 62 7.57 0.13 -7.93
C LEU A 62 6.05 0.32 -8.04
N ILE A 63 5.32 -0.78 -8.04
CA ILE A 63 3.87 -0.84 -7.87
C ILE A 63 3.60 -1.01 -6.36
N VAL A 64 3.09 0.05 -5.74
CA VAL A 64 2.92 0.18 -4.29
C VAL A 64 1.45 0.32 -3.90
N HIS A 65 1.18 0.32 -2.60
CA HIS A 65 -0.18 0.43 -2.06
C HIS A 65 -1.14 -0.59 -2.71
N ASN A 66 -0.72 -1.85 -2.77
CA ASN A 66 -1.48 -2.95 -3.35
C ASN A 66 -1.93 -2.71 -4.81
N GLY A 67 -1.16 -1.95 -5.59
CA GLY A 67 -1.49 -1.67 -6.99
C GLY A 67 -2.11 -0.31 -7.27
N ALA A 68 -2.29 0.54 -6.26
CA ALA A 68 -2.89 1.85 -6.45
C ALA A 68 -1.96 2.84 -7.19
N ILE A 69 -0.64 2.71 -7.03
CA ILE A 69 0.34 3.63 -7.64
C ILE A 69 1.50 2.82 -8.23
N ALA A 70 1.92 3.16 -9.45
CA ALA A 70 3.18 2.71 -10.01
C ALA A 70 4.12 3.90 -10.22
N ARG A 71 5.38 3.76 -9.80
CA ARG A 71 6.42 4.80 -9.88
C ARG A 71 7.76 4.25 -10.33
N THR A 72 8.58 5.10 -10.96
CA THR A 72 10.01 4.85 -11.09
C THR A 72 10.70 5.00 -9.74
N ARG A 73 11.90 4.45 -9.57
CA ARG A 73 12.73 4.70 -8.38
C ARG A 73 12.91 6.20 -8.09
N GLY A 74 13.01 7.03 -9.14
CA GLY A 74 13.15 8.49 -9.04
C GLY A 74 11.91 9.22 -8.54
N GLY A 75 10.76 8.54 -8.49
CA GLY A 75 9.49 9.10 -8.01
C GLY A 75 8.51 9.50 -9.11
N ASP A 76 8.88 9.34 -10.39
CA ASP A 76 7.99 9.63 -11.51
C ASP A 76 6.80 8.69 -11.48
N THR A 77 5.59 9.24 -11.48
CA THR A 77 4.36 8.45 -11.42
C THR A 77 3.98 7.97 -12.82
N LEU A 78 3.94 6.66 -12.99
CA LEU A 78 3.57 5.98 -14.23
C LEU A 78 2.06 5.71 -14.28
N THR A 79 1.50 5.20 -13.19
CA THR A 79 0.06 4.96 -13.05
C THR A 79 -0.40 5.33 -11.64
N ARG A 80 -1.66 5.76 -11.53
CA ARG A 80 -2.27 6.20 -10.26
C ARG A 80 -3.77 5.94 -10.28
N ARG A 81 -4.27 5.31 -9.23
CA ARG A 81 -5.68 5.00 -8.99
C ARG A 81 -6.02 5.37 -7.55
N LEU A 82 -6.74 6.46 -7.40
CA LEU A 82 -7.12 6.97 -6.09
C LEU A 82 -8.56 6.58 -5.74
N MET A 83 -8.83 6.55 -4.45
CA MET A 83 -10.17 6.43 -3.91
C MET A 83 -10.86 7.81 -3.99
N PRO A 84 -12.07 7.91 -4.57
CA PRO A 84 -12.85 9.14 -4.51
C PRO A 84 -13.03 9.58 -3.05
N ARG A 85 -12.79 10.85 -2.75
CA ARG A 85 -12.87 11.38 -1.37
C ARG A 85 -14.22 11.17 -0.69
N ASP A 86 -15.31 11.18 -1.46
CA ASP A 86 -16.65 10.96 -0.91
C ASP A 86 -16.84 9.50 -0.49
N LEU A 87 -16.29 8.55 -1.25
CA LEU A 87 -16.22 7.15 -0.86
C LEU A 87 -15.33 6.94 0.37
N ALA A 88 -14.21 7.66 0.47
CA ALA A 88 -13.39 7.64 1.68
C ALA A 88 -14.17 8.15 2.90
N ARG A 89 -14.96 9.21 2.75
CA ARG A 89 -15.83 9.74 3.81
C ARG A 89 -16.90 8.72 4.24
N GLU A 90 -17.47 7.98 3.29
CA GLU A 90 -18.40 6.88 3.60
C GLU A 90 -17.72 5.78 4.42
N VAL A 91 -16.51 5.35 4.05
CA VAL A 91 -15.73 4.37 4.80
C VAL A 91 -15.46 4.85 6.23
N LEU A 92 -15.02 6.10 6.40
CA LEU A 92 -14.77 6.69 7.72
C LEU A 92 -16.04 6.76 8.57
N THR A 93 -17.17 7.13 7.97
CA THR A 93 -18.47 7.19 8.64
C THR A 93 -18.94 5.79 9.08
N ALA A 94 -18.85 4.81 8.18
CA ALA A 94 -19.26 3.43 8.43
C ALA A 94 -18.42 2.72 9.52
N THR A 95 -17.22 3.24 9.78
CA THR A 95 -16.23 2.64 10.71
C THR A 95 -15.93 3.54 11.91
N LEU A 96 -16.80 4.51 12.22
CA LEU A 96 -16.59 5.49 13.29
C LEU A 96 -16.26 4.85 14.66
N SER A 97 -16.85 3.69 14.97
CA SER A 97 -16.56 2.93 16.21
C SER A 97 -15.10 2.49 16.34
N TRP A 98 -14.35 2.45 15.23
CA TRP A 98 -12.93 2.08 15.18
C TRP A 98 -12.02 3.28 14.86
N ARG A 99 -12.48 4.51 15.13
CA ARG A 99 -11.74 5.73 14.77
C ARG A 99 -10.31 5.77 15.31
N ALA A 100 -10.08 5.23 16.51
CA ALA A 100 -8.76 5.13 17.13
C ALA A 100 -7.78 4.17 16.42
N SER A 101 -8.20 3.54 15.33
CA SER A 101 -7.41 2.67 14.48
C SER A 101 -7.29 3.18 13.04
N ALA A 102 -7.96 4.28 12.69
CA ALA A 102 -8.07 4.77 11.33
C ALA A 102 -6.98 5.79 10.96
N VAL A 103 -6.51 5.71 9.72
CA VAL A 103 -5.70 6.71 9.04
C VAL A 103 -6.17 6.90 7.60
N VAL A 104 -5.85 8.04 7.02
CA VAL A 104 -6.02 8.28 5.58
C VAL A 104 -4.65 8.51 4.97
N LEU A 105 -4.38 7.84 3.85
CA LEU A 105 -3.12 7.99 3.14
C LEU A 105 -3.32 8.81 1.88
N PHE A 106 -2.53 9.86 1.72
CA PHE A 106 -2.54 10.74 0.57
C PHE A 106 -1.27 10.58 -0.27
N ASP A 107 -1.42 10.84 -1.56
CA ASP A 107 -0.30 10.83 -2.50
C ASP A 107 0.43 12.18 -2.48
N ARG A 108 1.20 12.42 -1.42
CA ARG A 108 1.93 13.68 -1.18
C ARG A 108 3.45 13.47 -1.15
N PRO A 109 4.27 14.48 -1.48
CA PRO A 109 5.73 14.33 -1.51
C PRO A 109 6.38 13.98 -0.17
N LEU A 110 5.92 14.52 0.96
CA LEU A 110 6.50 14.23 2.29
C LEU A 110 5.47 14.37 3.41
N ALA A 111 5.16 15.59 3.85
CA ALA A 111 4.23 15.84 4.94
C ALA A 111 2.79 15.48 4.55
N GLY A 112 2.03 14.98 5.53
CA GLY A 112 0.61 14.66 5.35
C GLY A 112 0.34 13.44 4.46
N GLN A 113 1.34 12.61 4.16
CA GLN A 113 1.12 11.34 3.44
C GLN A 113 0.26 10.38 4.26
N MET A 114 0.36 10.42 5.59
CA MET A 114 -0.46 9.63 6.50
C MET A 114 -1.05 10.55 7.55
N VAL A 115 -2.36 10.77 7.48
CA VAL A 115 -3.07 11.63 8.44
C VAL A 115 -3.90 10.80 9.41
N TYR A 116 -4.02 11.30 10.64
CA TYR A 116 -4.85 10.73 11.69
C TYR A 116 -5.42 11.85 12.58
N ASP A 117 -6.51 11.60 13.30
CA ASP A 117 -7.04 12.55 14.29
C ASP A 117 -7.05 11.97 15.71
N LYS A 118 -7.58 10.74 15.91
CA LYS A 118 -7.79 10.07 17.20
C LYS A 118 -7.01 8.76 17.35
N MET A 119 -6.11 8.44 16.42
CA MET A 119 -5.32 7.20 16.46
C MET A 119 -4.70 7.00 17.84
N ASP A 120 -4.93 5.82 18.42
CA ASP A 120 -4.29 5.42 19.67
C ASP A 120 -2.84 4.99 19.39
N TRP A 121 -1.86 5.73 19.90
CA TRP A 121 -0.45 5.43 19.67
C TRP A 121 0.16 4.49 20.73
N ALA A 122 -0.63 4.01 21.70
CA ALA A 122 -0.15 3.17 22.78
C ALA A 122 0.21 1.74 22.33
N HIS A 123 -0.36 1.26 21.21
CA HIS A 123 -0.04 -0.07 20.69
C HIS A 123 1.47 -0.21 20.39
N PRO A 124 2.14 -1.29 20.84
CA PRO A 124 3.59 -1.46 20.68
C PRO A 124 4.08 -1.30 19.23
N ASP A 125 3.34 -1.85 18.28
CA ASP A 125 3.66 -1.77 16.84
C ASP A 125 3.47 -0.37 16.22
N ARG A 126 2.66 0.50 16.84
CA ARG A 126 2.41 1.86 16.36
C ARG A 126 3.48 2.85 16.86
N LYS A 127 3.91 2.72 18.11
CA LYS A 127 4.84 3.68 18.75
C LYS A 127 6.18 3.77 18.02
N GLY A 128 6.78 2.61 17.72
CA GLY A 128 8.05 2.54 16.99
C GLY A 128 7.93 3.05 15.56
N PHE A 129 6.80 2.73 14.90
CA PHE A 129 6.50 3.21 13.56
C PHE A 129 6.37 4.75 13.53
N ARG A 130 5.61 5.35 14.45
CA ARG A 130 5.43 6.81 14.50
C ARG A 130 6.74 7.56 14.68
N ALA A 131 7.61 7.07 15.57
CA ALA A 131 8.88 7.72 15.84
C ALA A 131 9.78 7.76 14.59
N ARG A 132 9.86 6.66 13.84
CA ARG A 132 10.69 6.56 12.63
C ARG A 132 10.12 7.32 11.43
N ASN A 133 8.80 7.50 11.39
CA ASN A 133 8.08 8.04 10.24
C ASN A 133 7.43 9.40 10.52
N ARG A 134 7.87 10.10 11.57
CA ARG A 134 7.35 11.41 11.95
C ARG A 134 7.25 12.43 10.78
N PRO A 135 8.21 12.51 9.84
CA PRO A 135 8.11 13.49 8.74
C PRO A 135 6.94 13.30 7.79
N ILE A 136 6.39 12.09 7.69
CA ILE A 136 5.29 11.75 6.77
C ILE A 136 3.93 11.63 7.48
N ILE A 137 3.92 11.64 8.81
CA ILE A 137 2.73 11.48 9.65
C ILE A 137 2.30 12.85 10.16
N GLU A 138 1.02 13.16 9.97
CA GLU A 138 0.43 14.43 10.40
C GLU A 138 -0.84 14.18 11.21
N GLN A 139 -0.98 14.90 12.33
CA GLN A 139 -2.23 14.90 13.08
C GLN A 139 -3.13 16.03 12.59
N VAL A 140 -4.40 15.71 12.32
CA VAL A 140 -5.43 16.66 11.93
C VAL A 140 -6.54 16.71 12.97
N GLU A 141 -7.40 17.72 12.92
CA GLU A 141 -8.54 17.84 13.82
C GLU A 141 -9.66 16.84 13.48
N SER A 142 -9.92 16.65 12.18
CA SER A 142 -10.87 15.71 11.61
C SER A 142 -10.33 15.11 10.32
N LEU A 143 -10.44 13.79 10.14
CA LEU A 143 -10.10 13.16 8.86
C LEU A 143 -11.12 13.53 7.77
N GLU A 144 -12.38 13.74 8.11
CA GLU A 144 -13.45 14.11 7.18
C GLU A 144 -13.19 15.48 6.55
N GLU A 145 -12.67 16.43 7.35
CA GLU A 145 -12.23 17.75 6.89
C GLU A 145 -10.90 17.69 6.14
N ALA A 146 -10.00 16.76 6.50
CA ALA A 146 -8.73 16.57 5.83
C ALA A 146 -8.86 15.98 4.40
N LEU A 147 -10.00 15.38 4.06
CA LEU A 147 -10.36 14.88 2.72
C LEU A 147 -10.63 16.02 1.72
N THR A 148 -9.62 16.86 1.50
CA THR A 148 -9.64 17.97 0.53
C THR A 148 -9.37 17.50 -0.90
N GLU A 149 -8.73 16.34 -1.04
CA GLU A 149 -8.38 15.66 -2.29
C GLU A 149 -8.70 14.15 -2.19
N ASP A 150 -8.61 13.44 -3.31
CA ASP A 150 -8.79 11.99 -3.34
C ASP A 150 -7.60 11.30 -2.65
N PRO A 151 -7.82 10.48 -1.61
CA PRO A 151 -6.75 9.72 -0.98
C PRO A 151 -6.36 8.48 -1.79
N ILE A 152 -5.20 7.92 -1.49
CA ILE A 152 -4.81 6.59 -1.97
C ILE A 152 -5.73 5.54 -1.35
N GLN A 153 -5.90 5.62 -0.02
CA GLN A 153 -6.62 4.62 0.75
C GLN A 153 -7.06 5.17 2.11
N VAL A 154 -8.06 4.52 2.70
CA VAL A 154 -8.31 4.55 4.14
C VAL A 154 -7.66 3.29 4.73
N GLY A 155 -6.79 3.48 5.73
CA GLY A 155 -6.10 2.39 6.40
C GLY A 155 -6.59 2.21 7.82
N PHE A 156 -6.64 0.96 8.27
CA PHE A 156 -6.82 0.61 9.67
C PHE A 156 -5.70 -0.30 10.11
N ASN A 157 -5.30 -0.21 11.37
CA ASN A 157 -4.40 -1.17 11.97
C ASN A 157 -4.80 -1.43 13.41
N GLY A 158 -4.47 -2.58 13.99
CA GLY A 158 -4.80 -2.89 15.39
C GLY A 158 -4.93 -4.39 15.65
N GLY A 159 -5.65 -4.76 16.71
CA GLY A 159 -5.90 -6.17 17.06
C GLY A 159 -6.63 -6.94 15.95
N VAL A 160 -6.29 -8.23 15.79
CA VAL A 160 -6.80 -9.07 14.69
C VAL A 160 -8.33 -9.13 14.69
N GLU A 161 -8.94 -9.39 15.84
CA GLU A 161 -10.41 -9.45 15.98
C GLU A 161 -11.08 -8.12 15.61
N SER A 162 -10.50 -7.01 16.07
CA SER A 162 -11.00 -5.66 15.77
C SER A 162 -10.94 -5.37 14.26
N MET A 163 -9.85 -5.74 13.60
CA MET A 163 -9.69 -5.56 12.15
C MET A 163 -10.65 -6.44 11.35
N ARG A 164 -10.88 -7.68 11.77
CA ARG A 164 -11.90 -8.56 11.16
C ARG A 164 -13.31 -7.98 11.29
N ALA A 165 -13.63 -7.35 12.42
CA ALA A 165 -14.91 -6.68 12.62
C ALA A 165 -15.09 -5.48 11.66
N ILE A 166 -14.04 -4.69 11.43
CA ILE A 166 -14.05 -3.60 10.42
C ILE A 166 -14.31 -4.18 9.03
N VAL A 167 -13.63 -5.26 8.66
CA VAL A 167 -13.82 -5.90 7.34
C VAL A 167 -15.26 -6.38 7.17
N ALA A 168 -15.83 -7.05 8.18
CA ALA A 168 -17.22 -7.51 8.15
C ALA A 168 -18.21 -6.34 8.02
N GLN A 169 -17.97 -5.25 8.74
CA GLN A 169 -18.77 -4.02 8.65
C GLN A 169 -18.73 -3.42 7.24
N LEU A 170 -17.54 -3.35 6.63
CA LEU A 170 -17.38 -2.81 5.28
C LEU A 170 -18.00 -3.70 4.21
N GLN A 171 -17.92 -5.03 4.38
CA GLN A 171 -18.55 -6.00 3.48
C GLN A 171 -20.08 -5.93 3.52
N ALA A 172 -20.67 -5.60 4.68
CA ALA A 172 -22.11 -5.42 4.84
C ALA A 172 -22.61 -4.03 4.42
N HIS A 173 -21.70 -3.06 4.16
CA HIS A 173 -22.07 -1.69 3.82
C HIS A 173 -22.55 -1.58 2.36
N PRO A 174 -23.52 -0.70 2.03
CA PRO A 174 -23.99 -0.49 0.65
C PRO A 174 -22.87 -0.15 -0.35
N SER A 175 -21.80 0.50 0.11
CA SER A 175 -20.64 0.87 -0.72
C SER A 175 -19.69 -0.29 -1.00
N ALA A 176 -19.88 -1.49 -0.43
CA ALA A 176 -18.99 -2.64 -0.60
C ALA A 176 -18.61 -2.95 -2.06
N PRO A 177 -19.52 -2.89 -3.05
CA PRO A 177 -19.16 -3.12 -4.46
C PRO A 177 -18.19 -2.07 -5.04
N ALA A 178 -18.12 -0.89 -4.42
CA ALA A 178 -17.22 0.19 -4.79
C ALA A 178 -15.86 0.12 -4.07
N LEU A 179 -15.65 -0.86 -3.19
CA LEU A 179 -14.45 -0.99 -2.36
C LEU A 179 -13.57 -2.16 -2.82
N SER A 180 -12.27 -2.05 -2.55
CA SER A 180 -11.34 -3.17 -2.57
C SER A 180 -10.58 -3.18 -1.25
N VAL A 181 -10.69 -4.28 -0.51
CA VAL A 181 -10.16 -4.40 0.85
C VAL A 181 -9.02 -5.43 0.85
N SER A 182 -7.85 -5.03 1.33
CA SER A 182 -6.71 -5.90 1.56
C SER A 182 -6.48 -6.05 3.07
N VAL A 183 -6.19 -7.26 3.52
CA VAL A 183 -5.96 -7.57 4.93
C VAL A 183 -4.62 -8.26 5.08
N THR A 184 -3.78 -7.77 5.99
CA THR A 184 -2.54 -8.42 6.39
C THR A 184 -2.62 -8.75 7.87
N GLU A 185 -2.61 -10.04 8.22
CA GLU A 185 -2.72 -10.49 9.61
C GLU A 185 -1.40 -11.08 10.13
N TYR A 186 -1.06 -10.72 11.36
CA TYR A 186 0.01 -11.33 12.15
C TYR A 186 -0.60 -11.88 13.46
N PRO A 187 -1.23 -13.06 13.42
CA PRO A 187 -1.96 -13.61 14.57
C PRO A 187 -1.11 -13.74 15.84
N GLU A 188 0.15 -14.17 15.70
CA GLU A 188 1.09 -14.34 16.82
C GLU A 188 1.41 -13.03 17.56
N ARG A 189 1.24 -11.89 16.88
CA ARG A 189 1.47 -10.55 17.44
C ARG A 189 0.17 -9.84 17.80
N ASN A 190 -0.99 -10.48 17.60
CA ASN A 190 -2.31 -9.86 17.64
C ASN A 190 -2.32 -8.50 16.90
N PHE A 191 -1.76 -8.46 15.70
CA PHE A 191 -1.69 -7.24 14.90
C PHE A 191 -2.17 -7.51 13.48
N SER A 192 -2.98 -6.61 12.95
CA SER A 192 -3.51 -6.69 11.59
C SER A 192 -3.57 -5.29 10.98
N LEU A 193 -3.45 -5.24 9.66
CA LEU A 193 -3.60 -4.07 8.81
C LEU A 193 -4.78 -4.32 7.86
N VAL A 194 -5.66 -3.34 7.70
CA VAL A 194 -6.74 -3.33 6.72
C VAL A 194 -6.58 -2.11 5.84
N ASP A 195 -6.31 -2.32 4.57
CA ASP A 195 -6.19 -1.27 3.58
C ASP A 195 -7.45 -1.25 2.70
N VAL A 196 -8.14 -0.11 2.65
CA VAL A 196 -9.37 0.07 1.88
C VAL A 196 -9.12 1.04 0.72
N PHE A 197 -9.34 0.55 -0.49
CA PHE A 197 -9.15 1.26 -1.76
C PHE A 197 -10.48 1.39 -2.52
N GLY A 198 -10.49 2.19 -3.58
CA GLY A 198 -11.57 2.17 -4.56
C GLY A 198 -11.61 0.84 -5.34
N ALA A 199 -12.75 0.56 -5.97
CA ALA A 199 -13.01 -0.71 -6.64
C ALA A 199 -11.94 -1.11 -7.65
N GLY A 200 -11.63 -2.41 -7.64
CA GLY A 200 -10.74 -3.06 -8.59
C GLY A 200 -9.26 -2.74 -8.36
N VAL A 201 -8.85 -2.13 -7.25
CA VAL A 201 -7.43 -1.97 -6.91
C VAL A 201 -6.88 -3.27 -6.34
N SER A 202 -5.85 -3.81 -6.98
CA SER A 202 -5.14 -5.01 -6.55
C SER A 202 -3.75 -5.07 -7.18
N LYS A 203 -2.85 -5.88 -6.62
CA LYS A 203 -1.50 -6.11 -7.18
C LYS A 203 -1.57 -6.51 -8.66
N GLY A 204 -2.50 -7.42 -9.00
CA GLY A 204 -2.68 -7.89 -10.37
C GLY A 204 -3.20 -6.81 -11.33
N THR A 205 -4.18 -6.01 -10.91
CA THR A 205 -4.69 -4.92 -11.76
C THR A 205 -3.69 -3.77 -11.92
N GLY A 206 -2.91 -3.47 -10.87
CA GLY A 206 -1.80 -2.52 -10.96
C GLY A 206 -0.72 -2.99 -11.93
N LEU A 207 -0.36 -4.28 -11.88
CA LEU A 207 0.60 -4.88 -12.82
C LEU A 207 0.07 -4.88 -14.26
N ALA A 208 -1.21 -5.22 -14.46
CA ALA A 208 -1.84 -5.18 -15.78
C ALA A 208 -1.87 -3.76 -16.36
N GLN A 209 -2.15 -2.75 -15.53
CA GLN A 209 -2.13 -1.35 -15.95
C GLN A 209 -0.72 -0.89 -16.33
N LEU A 210 0.29 -1.29 -15.56
CA LEU A 210 1.69 -1.03 -15.92
C LEU A 210 2.05 -1.70 -17.25
N ALA A 211 1.69 -2.98 -17.41
CA ALA A 211 1.97 -3.74 -18.63
C ALA A 211 1.38 -3.04 -19.87
N ALA A 212 0.12 -2.58 -19.77
CA ALA A 212 -0.51 -1.80 -20.83
C ALA A 212 0.24 -0.48 -21.14
N SER A 213 0.74 0.23 -20.12
CA SER A 213 1.54 1.45 -20.33
C SER A 213 2.91 1.20 -20.99
N LEU A 214 3.40 -0.04 -20.94
CA LEU A 214 4.65 -0.50 -21.54
C LEU A 214 4.43 -1.26 -22.86
N ASP A 215 3.20 -1.32 -23.36
CA ASP A 215 2.82 -2.08 -24.56
C ASP A 215 3.20 -3.58 -24.45
N VAL A 216 2.99 -4.13 -23.25
CA VAL A 216 3.19 -5.55 -22.90
C VAL A 216 1.83 -6.20 -22.68
N GLU A 217 1.47 -7.13 -23.56
CA GLU A 217 0.24 -7.93 -23.42
C GLU A 217 0.41 -9.05 -22.39
N GLN A 218 -0.66 -9.34 -21.65
CA GLN A 218 -0.75 -10.51 -20.81
C GLN A 218 -1.00 -11.74 -21.70
N ALA A 219 -0.13 -12.74 -21.60
CA ALA A 219 -0.27 -14.01 -22.31
C ALA A 219 -1.48 -14.82 -21.85
#